data_AF-A0A443RV69-F1
#
_entry.id   AF-A0A443RV69-F1
#
_cell.length_a   1.000
_cell.length_b   1.000
_cell.length_c   1.000
_cell.angle_alpha   90.00
_cell.angle_beta   90.00
_cell.angle_gamma   90.00
#
_symmetry.space_group_name_H-M   'P 1'
#
loop_
_entity.id
_entity.type
_entity.pdbx_description
1 polymer ?
#
loop_
_entity_poly.entity_id
_entity_poly.type
_entity_poly.pdbx_seq_one_letter_code
_entity_poly.pdbx_strand_id
1 'polypeptide(L)'
;MNCIEVVVLFCLIGATVANVVPSQNKTACQEHRQRELKLTVGAKLVPKCDENGDYVPLVCFDGENGSKFCTCFTNKGEIAKPPTENVKRCECYLAQHEARNPSRFGAFEPKCEDDGSYKKLQCHGSTGACWC
;
A
#
# COMPACT_ATOMS: atom_id res chain seq x y z
N MET A 1 -31.73 -50.55 -43.10
CA MET A 1 -30.42 -50.51 -43.77
C MET A 1 -29.39 -50.27 -42.69
N ASN A 2 -28.71 -51.33 -42.27
CA ASN A 2 -27.67 -51.31 -41.24
C ASN A 2 -26.39 -50.64 -41.77
N CYS A 3 -25.60 -50.04 -40.89
CA CYS A 3 -24.23 -50.51 -40.59
C CYS A 3 -23.63 -49.75 -39.39
N ILE A 4 -23.49 -50.49 -38.30
CA ILE A 4 -22.62 -50.26 -37.14
C ILE A 4 -21.18 -50.64 -37.53
N GLU A 5 -20.19 -50.02 -36.86
CA GLU A 5 -18.80 -50.47 -36.58
C GLU A 5 -17.79 -49.37 -36.95
N VAL A 6 -17.35 -48.55 -35.97
CA VAL A 6 -15.96 -48.52 -35.45
C VAL A 6 -15.99 -47.68 -34.16
N VAL A 7 -16.00 -48.37 -33.01
CA VAL A 7 -15.57 -47.84 -31.72
C VAL A 7 -14.19 -48.41 -31.44
N VAL A 8 -13.14 -47.60 -31.52
CA VAL A 8 -11.83 -47.80 -30.85
C VAL A 8 -11.23 -46.39 -30.67
N LEU A 9 -11.51 -45.66 -29.59
CA LEU A 9 -10.76 -45.57 -28.33
C LEU A 9 -9.23 -45.50 -28.49
N PHE A 10 -8.63 -44.44 -27.91
CA PHE A 10 -7.20 -44.04 -27.83
C PHE A 10 -6.68 -43.25 -29.05
N CYS A 11 -6.40 -41.94 -28.97
CA CYS A 11 -5.52 -41.27 -28.02
C CYS A 11 -5.99 -39.85 -27.62
N LEU A 12 -5.47 -39.43 -26.47
CA LEU A 12 -5.77 -38.23 -25.68
C LEU A 12 -5.35 -36.91 -26.37
N ILE A 13 -5.95 -35.82 -25.87
CA ILE A 13 -5.56 -34.40 -25.98
C ILE A 13 -6.10 -33.65 -27.23
N GLY A 14 -7.30 -33.07 -27.09
CA GLY A 14 -7.75 -31.93 -27.87
C GLY A 14 -8.30 -30.88 -26.92
N ALA A 15 -7.40 -30.14 -26.26
CA ALA A 15 -7.75 -29.11 -25.29
C ALA A 15 -8.62 -28.04 -25.94
N THR A 16 -9.89 -27.96 -25.54
CA THR A 16 -10.66 -26.74 -25.74
C THR A 16 -9.94 -25.64 -24.97
N VAL A 17 -9.42 -24.64 -25.69
CA VAL A 17 -8.91 -23.41 -25.09
C VAL A 17 -10.08 -22.76 -24.35
N ALA A 18 -10.22 -23.10 -23.07
CA ALA A 18 -10.98 -22.29 -22.15
C ALA A 18 -10.42 -20.87 -22.30
N ASN A 19 -11.27 -19.93 -22.67
CA ASN A 19 -10.94 -18.51 -22.63
C ASN A 19 -10.38 -18.23 -21.24
N VAL A 20 -9.05 -18.12 -21.13
CA VAL A 20 -8.43 -17.57 -19.94
C VAL A 20 -8.81 -16.10 -20.00
N VAL A 21 -9.94 -15.76 -19.37
CA VAL A 21 -10.20 -14.40 -18.92
C VAL A 21 -8.94 -14.03 -18.14
N PRO A 22 -8.19 -12.98 -18.53
CA PRO A 22 -7.05 -12.55 -17.75
C PRO A 22 -7.55 -12.37 -16.32
N SER A 23 -7.05 -13.18 -15.40
CA SER A 23 -7.23 -12.93 -13.97
C SER A 23 -6.87 -11.47 -13.78
N GLN A 24 -7.82 -10.63 -13.36
CA GLN A 24 -7.48 -9.29 -12.93
C GLN A 24 -6.65 -9.45 -11.66
N ASN A 25 -5.36 -9.73 -11.82
CA ASN A 25 -4.38 -9.81 -10.75
C ASN A 25 -4.22 -8.39 -10.25
N LYS A 26 -5.08 -8.04 -9.29
CA LYS A 26 -5.04 -6.76 -8.60
C LYS A 26 -3.68 -6.64 -7.92
N THR A 27 -3.12 -5.44 -7.95
CA THR A 27 -1.90 -5.16 -7.19
C THR A 27 -2.20 -5.20 -5.68
N ALA A 28 -1.15 -5.29 -4.87
CA ALA A 28 -1.28 -5.26 -3.42
C ALA A 28 -2.08 -4.04 -2.92
N CYS A 29 -1.85 -2.86 -3.49
CA CYS A 29 -2.63 -1.67 -3.15
C CYS A 29 -4.10 -1.79 -3.55
N GLN A 30 -4.38 -2.30 -4.75
CA GLN A 30 -5.75 -2.45 -5.25
C GLN A 30 -6.56 -3.45 -4.41
N GLU A 31 -5.95 -4.56 -4.00
CA GLU A 31 -6.57 -5.53 -3.10
C GLU A 31 -6.82 -4.93 -1.71
N HIS A 32 -5.83 -4.21 -1.15
CA HIS A 32 -5.97 -3.53 0.13
C HIS A 32 -7.09 -2.48 0.08
N ARG A 33 -7.11 -1.62 -0.94
CA ARG A 33 -8.18 -0.64 -1.18
C ARG A 33 -9.56 -1.31 -1.19
N GLN A 34 -9.70 -2.44 -1.86
CA GLN A 34 -10.98 -3.16 -1.93
C GLN A 34 -11.39 -3.80 -0.60
N ARG A 35 -10.44 -4.32 0.19
CA ARG A 35 -10.75 -4.79 1.55
C ARG A 35 -11.33 -3.68 2.41
N GLU A 36 -10.67 -2.51 2.45
CA GLU A 36 -11.13 -1.38 3.26
C GLU A 36 -12.50 -0.86 2.81
N LEU A 37 -12.74 -0.79 1.49
CA LEU A 37 -14.03 -0.35 0.95
C LEU A 37 -15.20 -1.27 1.35
N LYS A 38 -14.95 -2.58 1.50
CA LYS A 38 -15.96 -3.57 1.88
C LYS A 38 -16.32 -3.54 3.36
N LEU A 39 -15.53 -2.91 4.22
CA LEU A 39 -15.84 -2.83 5.65
C LEU A 39 -17.14 -2.06 5.89
N THR A 40 -17.88 -2.40 6.93
CA THR A 40 -19.09 -1.68 7.36
C THR A 40 -18.79 -0.89 8.64
N VAL A 41 -17.75 -0.04 8.58
CA VAL A 41 -17.35 0.86 9.66
C VAL A 41 -17.49 2.32 9.23
N GLY A 42 -17.74 3.21 10.19
CA GLY A 42 -18.00 4.63 9.92
C GLY A 42 -16.80 5.39 9.35
N ALA A 43 -15.58 5.07 9.79
CA ALA A 43 -14.35 5.67 9.28
C ALA A 43 -13.46 4.59 8.64
N LYS A 44 -13.20 4.71 7.34
CA LYS A 44 -12.36 3.79 6.56
C LYS A 44 -11.09 4.50 6.11
N LEU A 45 -9.93 3.89 6.35
CA LEU A 45 -8.64 4.40 5.85
C LEU A 45 -8.30 3.72 4.53
N VAL A 46 -8.95 4.16 3.47
CA VAL A 46 -8.82 3.56 2.15
C VAL A 46 -7.56 4.07 1.44
N PRO A 47 -6.55 3.23 1.14
CA PRO A 47 -5.37 3.67 0.40
C PRO A 47 -5.72 4.09 -1.04
N LYS A 48 -4.96 5.06 -1.56
CA LYS A 48 -4.97 5.42 -2.99
C LYS A 48 -3.84 4.68 -3.69
N CYS A 49 -4.11 4.25 -4.91
CA CYS A 49 -3.13 3.59 -5.77
C CYS A 49 -2.86 4.48 -6.97
N ASP A 50 -1.61 4.50 -7.44
CA ASP A 50 -1.25 5.19 -8.68
C ASP A 50 -1.59 4.34 -9.93
N GLU A 51 -1.13 4.79 -11.09
CA GLU A 51 -1.37 4.12 -12.39
C GLU A 51 -0.73 2.72 -12.48
N ASN A 52 0.37 2.50 -11.77
CA ASN A 52 1.03 1.19 -11.68
C ASN A 52 0.37 0.29 -10.63
N GLY A 53 -0.53 0.86 -9.82
CA GLY A 53 -1.13 0.20 -8.68
C GLY A 53 -0.22 0.14 -7.46
N ASP A 54 0.78 1.01 -7.37
CA ASP A 54 1.59 1.21 -6.18
C ASP A 54 0.87 2.14 -5.20
N TYR A 55 1.24 2.06 -3.92
CA TYR A 55 0.66 2.91 -2.88
C TYR A 55 1.07 4.37 -3.07
N VAL A 56 0.09 5.25 -3.16
CA VAL A 56 0.32 6.70 -3.05
C VAL A 56 0.64 7.02 -1.59
N PRO A 57 1.81 7.63 -1.29
CA PRO A 57 2.23 7.82 0.10
C PRO A 57 1.29 8.70 0.91
N LEU A 58 0.84 9.83 0.36
CA LEU A 58 -0.02 10.79 1.06
C LEU A 58 -1.49 10.60 0.64
N VAL A 59 -2.33 10.21 1.59
CA VAL A 59 -3.77 10.05 1.36
C VAL A 59 -4.52 10.95 2.32
N CYS A 60 -5.37 11.83 1.78
CA CYS A 60 -6.18 12.76 2.56
C CYS A 60 -7.67 12.48 2.39
N PHE A 61 -8.42 12.73 3.47
CA PHE A 61 -9.86 12.54 3.61
C PHE A 61 -10.49 13.83 4.14
N ASP A 62 -11.69 14.13 3.68
CA ASP A 62 -12.50 15.25 4.17
C ASP A 62 -13.30 14.80 5.40
N GLY A 63 -13.31 15.63 6.44
CA GLY A 63 -14.04 15.43 7.70
C GLY A 63 -15.35 16.20 7.74
N GLU A 64 -16.16 15.93 8.77
CA GLU A 64 -17.54 16.43 8.90
C GLU A 64 -17.66 17.97 8.96
N ASN A 65 -16.59 18.67 9.34
CA ASN A 65 -16.55 20.13 9.46
C ASN A 65 -15.71 20.82 8.36
N GLY A 66 -15.41 20.12 7.27
CA GLY A 66 -14.47 20.58 6.25
C GLY A 66 -13.00 20.52 6.69
N SER A 67 -12.73 19.91 7.85
CA SER A 67 -11.37 19.52 8.23
C SER A 67 -10.83 18.50 7.23
N LYS A 68 -9.52 18.50 7.01
CA LYS A 68 -8.86 17.58 6.09
C LYS A 68 -7.81 16.81 6.84
N PHE A 69 -7.96 15.49 6.91
CA PHE A 69 -7.02 14.62 7.61
C PHE A 69 -6.20 13.85 6.58
N CYS A 70 -4.88 13.88 6.72
CA CYS A 70 -3.97 13.16 5.84
C CYS A 70 -3.19 12.10 6.62
N THR A 71 -3.02 10.94 6.00
CA THR A 71 -2.27 9.79 6.51
C THR A 71 -1.14 9.44 5.55
N CYS A 72 -0.07 8.84 6.08
CA CYS A 72 1.05 8.34 5.26
C CYS A 72 1.03 6.82 5.18
N PHE A 73 1.08 6.28 3.96
CA PHE A 73 1.25 4.86 3.68
C PHE A 73 2.67 4.57 3.19
N THR A 74 3.25 3.46 3.64
CA THR A 74 4.48 2.90 3.06
C THR A 74 4.18 2.28 1.69
N ASN A 75 5.23 1.99 0.92
CA ASN A 75 5.09 1.22 -0.33
C ASN A 75 4.56 -0.20 -0.14
N LYS A 76 4.49 -0.70 1.10
CA LYS A 76 3.89 -2.00 1.46
C LYS A 76 2.45 -1.86 1.96
N GLY A 77 1.93 -0.64 2.06
CA GLY A 77 0.58 -0.36 2.56
C GLY A 77 0.46 -0.29 4.07
N GLU A 78 1.56 -0.17 4.80
CA GLU A 78 1.55 0.05 6.25
C GLU A 78 1.32 1.54 6.55
N ILE A 79 0.71 1.86 7.69
CA ILE A 79 0.50 3.25 8.10
C ILE A 79 1.79 3.76 8.76
N ALA A 80 2.54 4.61 8.05
CA ALA A 80 3.74 5.26 8.57
C ALA A 80 3.39 6.40 9.54
N LYS A 81 2.29 7.12 9.29
CA LYS A 81 1.77 8.19 10.14
C LYS A 81 0.25 8.14 10.14
N PRO A 82 -0.42 7.98 11.30
CA PRO A 82 -1.86 8.03 11.40
C PRO A 82 -2.44 9.36 10.90
N PRO A 83 -3.74 9.39 10.52
CA PRO A 83 -4.39 10.59 10.00
C PRO A 83 -4.33 11.78 10.96
N THR A 84 -3.85 12.93 10.49
CA THR A 84 -3.92 14.21 11.22
C THR A 84 -4.16 15.37 10.25
N GLU A 85 -4.59 16.53 10.76
CA GLU A 85 -4.81 17.73 9.93
C GLU A 85 -3.51 18.41 9.48
N ASN A 86 -2.41 18.17 10.19
CA ASN A 86 -1.15 18.87 9.95
C ASN A 86 -0.30 18.24 8.85
N VAL A 87 -0.47 16.94 8.58
CA VAL A 87 0.35 16.19 7.62
C VAL A 87 0.11 16.71 6.19
N LYS A 88 1.18 17.16 5.53
CA LYS A 88 1.16 17.66 4.15
C LYS A 88 2.08 16.90 3.22
N ARG A 89 3.06 16.18 3.77
CA ARG A 89 3.99 15.31 3.03
C ARG A 89 4.38 14.12 3.91
N CYS A 90 4.98 13.11 3.30
CA CYS A 90 5.29 11.85 3.99
C CYS A 90 6.79 11.51 4.08
N GLU A 91 7.65 12.27 3.42
CA GLU A 91 9.09 11.99 3.30
C GLU A 91 9.75 11.65 4.64
N CYS A 92 9.62 12.52 5.65
CA CYS A 92 10.25 12.27 6.95
C CYS A 92 9.57 11.13 7.72
N TYR A 93 8.23 11.03 7.66
CA TYR A 93 7.50 9.96 8.35
C TYR A 93 7.78 8.57 7.78
N LEU A 94 8.02 8.46 6.46
CA LEU A 94 8.44 7.22 5.82
C LEU A 94 9.83 6.81 6.31
N ALA A 95 10.80 7.73 6.28
CA ALA A 95 12.15 7.47 6.78
C ALA A 95 12.15 7.11 8.28
N GLN A 96 11.31 7.78 9.08
CA GLN A 96 11.12 7.46 10.49
C GLN A 96 10.54 6.06 10.69
N HIS A 97 9.54 5.67 9.89
CA HIS A 97 8.96 4.33 9.94
C HIS A 97 9.99 3.25 9.59
N GLU A 98 10.79 3.46 8.54
CA GLU A 98 11.86 2.54 8.12
C GLU A 98 12.96 2.40 9.19
N ALA A 99 13.33 3.49 9.86
CA ALA A 99 14.29 3.45 10.95
C ALA A 99 13.80 2.63 12.16
N ARG A 100 12.48 2.60 12.38
CA ARG A 100 11.84 1.87 13.48
C ARG A 100 11.48 0.43 13.13
N ASN A 101 11.35 0.09 11.84
CA ASN A 101 10.78 -1.19 11.39
C ASN A 101 11.66 -1.85 10.29
N PRO A 102 12.47 -2.88 10.63
CA PRO A 102 12.64 -3.44 11.98
C PRO A 102 13.47 -2.51 12.88
N SER A 103 13.21 -2.55 14.18
CA SER A 103 13.95 -1.73 15.14
C SER A 103 15.41 -2.16 15.15
N ARG A 104 16.30 -1.20 14.89
CA ARG A 104 17.75 -1.40 14.91
C ARG A 104 18.33 -0.48 15.97
N PHE A 105 18.94 -1.08 17.01
CA PHE A 105 19.59 -0.31 18.06
C PHE A 105 20.65 0.62 17.46
N GLY A 106 20.57 1.89 17.85
CA GLY A 106 21.49 2.91 17.38
C GLY A 106 21.32 3.32 15.92
N ALA A 107 20.23 2.92 15.24
CA ALA A 107 19.88 3.49 13.95
C ALA A 107 19.52 4.98 14.07
N PHE A 108 19.79 5.73 13.01
CA PHE A 108 19.35 7.11 12.92
C PHE A 108 17.84 7.17 12.71
N GLU A 109 17.14 7.83 13.62
CA GLU A 109 15.72 8.16 13.47
C GLU A 109 15.57 9.66 13.18
N PRO A 110 15.07 10.06 12.00
CA PRO A 110 14.92 11.47 11.67
C PRO A 110 13.82 12.12 12.51
N LYS A 111 14.05 13.40 12.83
CA LYS A 111 13.06 14.28 13.47
C LYS A 111 12.24 14.97 12.40
N CYS A 112 10.92 14.86 12.52
CA CYS A 112 9.98 15.46 11.58
C CYS A 112 9.31 16.70 12.18
N GLU A 113 9.01 17.67 11.33
CA GLU A 113 7.98 18.67 11.62
C GLU A 113 6.58 18.06 11.50
N ASP A 114 5.57 18.75 12.02
CA ASP A 114 4.18 18.27 12.02
C ASP A 114 3.59 18.13 10.60
N ASP A 115 4.15 18.85 9.63
CA ASP A 115 3.76 18.74 8.23
C ASP A 115 4.37 17.53 7.50
N GLY A 116 5.28 16.81 8.15
CA GLY A 116 6.01 15.67 7.61
C GLY A 116 7.29 16.02 6.84
N SER A 117 7.70 17.28 6.84
CA SER A 117 9.06 17.68 6.44
C SER A 117 10.08 17.32 7.51
N TYR A 118 11.35 17.28 7.14
CA TYR A 118 12.44 17.13 8.10
C TYR A 118 12.61 18.40 8.91
N LYS A 119 12.83 18.26 10.22
CA LYS A 119 13.32 19.39 11.02
C LYS A 119 14.67 19.85 10.45
N LYS A 120 14.89 21.17 10.44
CA LYS A 120 16.15 21.76 9.95
C LYS A 120 17.39 21.25 10.67
N LEU A 121 17.29 20.94 11.96
CA LEU A 121 18.38 20.34 12.72
C LEU A 121 18.05 18.86 12.96
N GLN A 122 18.93 18.00 12.47
CA GLN A 122 18.91 16.57 12.77
C GLN A 122 20.04 16.23 13.74
N CYS A 123 19.76 15.36 14.69
CA CYS A 123 20.76 14.89 15.65
C CYS A 123 20.60 13.38 15.84
N HIS A 124 21.69 12.65 15.65
CA HIS A 124 21.74 11.21 15.82
C HIS A 124 21.94 10.86 17.29
N GLY A 125 20.91 10.27 17.92
CA GLY A 125 20.91 10.01 19.36
C GLY A 125 22.01 9.07 19.89
N SER A 126 22.47 8.10 19.09
CA SER A 126 23.50 7.13 19.50
C SER A 126 24.93 7.64 19.31
N THR A 127 25.19 8.50 18.31
CA THR A 127 26.53 9.03 18.03
C THR A 127 26.74 10.44 18.58
N GLY A 128 25.66 11.18 18.86
CA GLY A 128 25.69 12.58 19.26
C GLY A 128 25.94 13.57 18.12
N ALA A 129 26.13 13.09 16.88
CA ALA A 129 26.36 13.95 15.72
C ALA A 129 25.09 14.71 15.33
N CYS A 130 25.22 15.99 14.98
CA CYS A 130 24.12 16.82 14.46
C CYS A 130 24.49 17.48 13.13
N TRP A 131 23.50 17.70 12.27
CA TRP A 131 23.64 18.34 10.96
C TRP A 131 22.39 19.11 10.56
N CYS A 132 22.52 19.94 9.53
CA CYS A 132 21.46 20.74 8.92
C CYS A 132 21.25 20.37 7.46
#